data_AF-A0AAN8EEK9-F1
#
_entry.id   AF-A0AAN8EEK9-F1
#
_cell.length_a   1.000
_cell.length_b   1.000
_cell.length_c   1.000
_cell.angle_alpha   90.00
_cell.angle_beta   90.00
_cell.angle_gamma   90.00
#
_symmetry.space_group_name_H-M   'P 1'
#
loop_
_entity.id
_entity.type
_entity.pdbx_description
1 polymer ?
#
loop_
_entity_poly.entity_id
_entity_poly.type
_entity_poly.pdbx_seq_one_letter_code
_entity_poly.pdbx_strand_id
1 'polypeptide(L)'
;MGTRNVILVWYRGKWQIAQYTQWDGFPEGQGIRIVRFLQNKVHPDQTSADKVDERHMVAEESSAASDSQVDDATAAQPKDNVAALKAALNRDILYTPTEEQMEEWWADAKVVSAEAEAIKDRIRTNQKQMSSEEVGEEMERHQLMDALVAPLMIVVPSMSRDCGSRILSLVACAKERVPVKLEVEFVVDSMCEWAYVVDLDEDVLEVYHGTQGSNEGKGRFDDANFVVEGGCRPFMAKRYRFGELAGMTEKVLRADVNAVLKEHGLLWEESSERQ
;
A
#
# COMPACT_ATOMS: atom_id res chain seq x y z
N MET A 1 13.47 -8.62 8.46
CA MET A 1 12.11 -9.12 8.75
C MET A 1 11.19 -7.92 8.67
N GLY A 2 10.04 -8.03 7.99
CA GLY A 2 9.04 -6.96 7.84
C GLY A 2 7.76 -7.25 8.61
N THR A 3 7.02 -6.20 8.93
CA THR A 3 5.76 -6.27 9.69
C THR A 3 4.57 -6.55 8.79
N ARG A 4 4.12 -7.81 8.80
CA ARG A 4 3.11 -8.33 7.88
C ARG A 4 1.72 -7.88 8.29
N ASN A 5 0.95 -7.46 7.30
CA ASN A 5 -0.39 -6.94 7.54
C ASN A 5 -1.29 -7.14 6.32
N VAL A 6 -2.57 -6.85 6.51
CA VAL A 6 -3.56 -6.81 5.42
C VAL A 6 -4.38 -5.54 5.51
N ILE A 7 -4.63 -4.93 4.34
CA ILE A 7 -5.47 -3.74 4.20
C ILE A 7 -6.75 -4.16 3.48
N LEU A 8 -7.86 -4.05 4.18
CA LEU A 8 -9.17 -4.47 3.71
C LEU A 8 -10.08 -3.27 3.44
N VAL A 9 -10.92 -3.41 2.41
CA VAL A 9 -12.02 -2.48 2.14
C VAL A 9 -13.33 -3.25 2.14
N TRP A 10 -14.24 -2.85 3.02
CA TRP A 10 -15.62 -3.35 3.07
C TRP A 10 -16.55 -2.32 2.44
N TYR A 11 -17.36 -2.73 1.46
CA TYR A 11 -18.34 -1.84 0.84
C TYR A 11 -19.46 -2.61 0.15
N ARG A 12 -20.70 -2.15 0.35
CA ARG A 12 -21.94 -2.77 -0.12
C ARG A 12 -22.10 -4.21 0.38
N GLY A 13 -21.78 -4.42 1.65
CA GLY A 13 -21.96 -5.71 2.32
C GLY A 13 -21.00 -6.82 1.87
N LYS A 14 -19.87 -6.48 1.24
CA LYS A 14 -18.84 -7.46 0.85
C LYS A 14 -17.43 -6.87 0.92
N TRP A 15 -16.43 -7.77 1.01
CA TRP A 15 -15.02 -7.44 0.83
C TRP A 15 -14.75 -7.08 -0.63
N GLN A 16 -14.20 -5.89 -0.86
CA GLN A 16 -13.82 -5.40 -2.18
C GLN A 16 -12.32 -5.47 -2.42
N ILE A 17 -11.54 -5.25 -1.36
CA ILE A 17 -10.07 -5.28 -1.37
C ILE A 17 -9.63 -6.01 -0.11
N ALA A 18 -8.61 -6.86 -0.23
CA ALA A 18 -7.87 -7.46 0.87
C ALA A 18 -6.41 -7.64 0.44
N GLN A 19 -5.66 -6.55 0.56
CA GLN A 19 -4.28 -6.45 0.09
C GLN A 19 -3.32 -6.95 1.17
N TYR A 20 -2.71 -8.11 0.98
CA TYR A 20 -1.56 -8.53 1.80
C TYR A 20 -0.38 -7.57 1.59
N THR A 21 0.34 -7.29 2.68
CA THR A 21 1.53 -6.46 2.65
C THR A 21 2.61 -6.98 3.61
N GLN A 22 3.88 -6.89 3.20
CA GLN A 22 5.00 -7.37 4.00
C GLN A 22 5.53 -6.33 4.99
N TRP A 23 5.45 -5.05 4.63
CA TRP A 23 6.26 -4.00 5.24
C TRP A 23 5.40 -2.95 5.97
N ASP A 24 5.99 -2.37 6.99
CA ASP A 24 5.49 -1.20 7.71
C ASP A 24 4.07 -1.34 8.28
N GLY A 25 3.65 -2.55 8.67
CA GLY A 25 2.28 -2.79 9.14
C GLY A 25 1.83 -2.06 10.39
N PHE A 26 2.73 -1.45 11.15
CA PHE A 26 2.39 -0.69 12.35
C PHE A 26 1.45 0.50 12.07
N PRO A 27 0.75 1.02 13.10
CA PRO A 27 -0.09 2.21 12.95
C PRO A 27 0.68 3.41 12.39
N GLU A 28 1.98 3.51 12.65
CA GLU A 28 2.83 4.60 12.16
C GLU A 28 3.33 4.40 10.72
N GLY A 29 3.13 3.21 10.15
CA GLY A 29 3.47 2.88 8.77
C GLY A 29 2.22 2.86 7.88
N GLN A 30 1.69 1.68 7.58
CA GLN A 30 0.49 1.54 6.76
C GLN A 30 -0.73 2.23 7.37
N GLY A 31 -0.90 2.18 8.70
CA GLY A 31 -2.05 2.79 9.37
C GLY A 31 -2.17 4.29 9.11
N ILE A 32 -1.10 5.06 9.32
CA ILE A 32 -1.11 6.51 9.09
C ILE A 32 -1.24 6.85 7.60
N ARG A 33 -0.73 6.00 6.68
CA ARG A 33 -0.92 6.20 5.24
C ARG A 33 -2.39 6.05 4.85
N ILE A 34 -3.11 5.09 5.43
CA ILE A 34 -4.57 4.96 5.29
C ILE A 34 -5.28 6.19 5.87
N VAL A 35 -4.91 6.64 7.07
CA VAL A 35 -5.49 7.84 7.68
C VAL A 35 -5.26 9.07 6.80
N ARG A 36 -4.08 9.24 6.19
CA ARG A 36 -3.80 10.33 5.24
C ARG A 36 -4.70 10.26 4.00
N PHE A 37 -4.90 9.07 3.45
CA PHE A 37 -5.83 8.86 2.34
C PHE A 37 -7.26 9.30 2.75
N LEU A 38 -7.73 8.88 3.92
CA LEU A 38 -9.06 9.26 4.46
C LEU A 38 -9.17 10.76 4.80
N GLN A 39 -8.04 11.44 5.06
CA GLN A 39 -7.94 12.89 5.24
C GLN A 39 -7.85 13.67 3.91
N ASN A 40 -8.01 13.03 2.75
CA ASN A 40 -7.82 13.62 1.42
C ASN A 40 -6.40 14.20 1.21
N LYS A 41 -5.38 13.59 1.83
CA LYS A 41 -3.98 13.95 1.62
C LYS A 41 -3.33 13.04 0.59
N VAL A 42 -2.35 13.58 -0.13
CA VAL A 42 -1.53 12.86 -1.11
C VAL A 42 -0.74 11.75 -0.41
N HIS A 43 -0.67 10.58 -1.04
CA HIS A 43 0.15 9.48 -0.54
C HIS A 43 1.64 9.85 -0.66
N PRO A 44 2.49 9.62 0.36
CA PRO A 44 3.89 10.04 0.33
C PRO A 44 4.67 9.49 -0.88
N ASP A 45 4.46 8.22 -1.24
CA ASP A 45 5.12 7.60 -2.41
C ASP A 45 4.63 8.09 -3.79
N GLN A 46 3.62 8.97 -3.85
CA GLN A 46 3.23 9.64 -5.10
C GLN A 46 4.08 10.90 -5.36
N THR A 47 4.66 11.49 -4.30
CA THR A 47 5.41 12.75 -4.42
C THR A 47 6.78 12.62 -5.09
N SER A 48 7.31 11.41 -5.25
CA SER A 48 8.54 11.15 -6.00
C SER A 48 8.29 10.97 -7.51
N ALA A 49 7.12 10.49 -7.92
CA ALA A 49 6.76 10.42 -9.34
C ALA A 49 6.51 11.82 -9.95
N ASP A 50 5.98 12.76 -9.15
CA ASP A 50 5.67 14.12 -9.60
C ASP A 50 6.91 15.04 -9.79
N LYS A 51 8.11 14.65 -9.30
CA LYS A 51 9.32 15.49 -9.43
C LYS A 51 10.07 15.33 -10.76
N VAL A 52 9.66 14.38 -11.60
CA VAL A 52 10.36 14.07 -12.85
C VAL A 52 9.90 14.98 -14.00
N ASP A 53 8.71 15.58 -13.92
CA ASP A 53 8.10 16.26 -15.08
C ASP A 53 8.44 17.77 -15.19
N GLU A 54 8.87 18.43 -14.11
CA GLU A 54 9.22 19.86 -14.17
C GLU A 54 10.63 20.16 -14.75
N ARG A 55 11.45 19.15 -15.05
CA ARG A 55 12.82 19.36 -15.56
C ARG A 55 13.01 19.11 -17.06
N HIS A 56 11.98 18.73 -17.80
CA HIS A 56 12.02 18.57 -19.27
C HIS A 56 11.21 19.65 -19.99
N MET A 57 11.46 20.94 -19.72
CA MET A 57 11.01 22.03 -20.61
C MET A 57 11.94 23.24 -20.56
N VAL A 58 13.19 23.13 -21.04
CA VAL A 58 13.89 24.25 -21.71
C VAL A 58 14.92 23.70 -22.71
N ALA A 59 14.93 24.30 -23.92
CA ALA A 59 15.76 24.05 -25.12
C ALA A 59 15.15 23.00 -26.09
N GLU A 60 14.88 23.26 -27.38
CA GLU A 60 15.24 24.34 -28.30
C GLU A 60 14.19 24.43 -29.44
N GLU A 61 14.16 25.56 -30.15
CA GLU A 61 13.33 25.83 -31.34
C GLU A 61 13.65 24.90 -32.52
N SER A 62 12.60 24.52 -33.29
CA SER A 62 12.52 24.59 -34.77
C SER A 62 11.90 23.37 -35.47
N SER A 63 10.70 23.61 -36.01
CA SER A 63 10.13 23.11 -37.28
C SER A 63 9.49 21.71 -37.39
N ALA A 64 8.27 21.77 -37.95
CA ALA A 64 7.54 20.78 -38.75
C ALA A 64 6.73 19.68 -38.03
N ALA A 65 5.41 19.93 -38.02
CA ALA A 65 4.26 19.04 -37.85
C ALA A 65 4.48 17.52 -38.00
N SER A 66 4.09 16.78 -36.96
CA SER A 66 3.20 15.62 -37.09
C SER A 66 2.44 15.42 -35.77
N ASP A 67 1.12 15.25 -35.91
CA ASP A 67 0.13 15.16 -34.85
C ASP A 67 0.07 13.72 -34.35
N SER A 68 0.64 13.46 -33.18
CA SER A 68 0.38 12.24 -32.41
C SER A 68 0.47 12.59 -30.92
N GLN A 69 -0.69 12.97 -30.36
CA GLN A 69 -0.85 13.14 -28.91
C GLN A 69 -0.64 11.78 -28.23
N VAL A 70 0.49 11.66 -27.54
CA VAL A 70 0.72 10.64 -26.53
C VAL A 70 0.30 11.28 -25.21
N ASP A 71 -0.91 10.98 -24.74
CA ASP A 71 -1.41 11.47 -23.46
C ASP A 71 -0.77 10.63 -22.34
N ASP A 72 0.27 11.18 -21.72
CA ASP A 72 0.95 10.59 -20.57
C ASP A 72 0.08 10.68 -19.29
N ALA A 73 0.05 9.59 -18.53
CA ALA A 73 -0.95 9.29 -17.52
C ALA A 73 -0.46 9.54 -16.10
N THR A 74 -0.39 10.80 -15.66
CA THR A 74 -0.40 11.13 -14.23
C THR A 74 -1.83 11.48 -13.80
N ALA A 75 -2.53 10.50 -13.22
CA ALA A 75 -3.89 10.71 -12.71
C ALA A 75 -3.87 11.64 -11.48
N ALA A 76 -4.25 12.90 -11.68
CA ALA A 76 -4.37 13.90 -10.61
C ALA A 76 -5.18 13.35 -9.42
N GLN A 77 -4.66 13.51 -8.20
CA GLN A 77 -5.33 13.07 -6.97
C GLN A 77 -6.73 13.69 -6.86
N PRO A 78 -7.76 12.90 -6.48
CA PRO A 78 -9.11 13.42 -6.33
C PRO A 78 -9.19 14.33 -5.10
N LYS A 79 -10.09 15.32 -5.15
CA LYS A 79 -10.36 16.22 -4.01
C LYS A 79 -10.98 15.49 -2.82
N ASP A 80 -11.73 14.44 -3.11
CA ASP A 80 -12.36 13.56 -2.14
C ASP A 80 -12.01 12.11 -2.49
N ASN A 81 -11.06 11.57 -1.73
CA ASN A 81 -10.50 10.23 -1.89
C ASN A 81 -11.55 9.15 -1.60
N VAL A 82 -12.40 9.34 -0.60
CA VAL A 82 -13.44 8.37 -0.23
C VAL A 82 -14.53 8.32 -1.28
N ALA A 83 -14.98 9.48 -1.77
CA ALA A 83 -15.96 9.53 -2.85
C ALA A 83 -15.42 8.93 -4.15
N ALA A 84 -14.15 9.21 -4.49
CA ALA A 84 -13.49 8.63 -5.65
C ALA A 84 -13.36 7.10 -5.54
N LEU A 85 -12.97 6.59 -4.37
CA LEU A 85 -12.91 5.14 -4.11
C LEU A 85 -14.29 4.49 -4.25
N LYS A 86 -15.33 5.04 -3.60
CA LYS A 86 -16.72 4.54 -3.75
C LYS A 86 -17.16 4.56 -5.22
N ALA A 87 -16.86 5.63 -5.96
CA ALA A 87 -17.21 5.75 -7.38
C ALA A 87 -16.49 4.72 -8.25
N ALA A 88 -15.20 4.46 -7.99
CA ALA A 88 -14.44 3.41 -8.65
C ALA A 88 -15.04 2.01 -8.40
N LEU A 89 -15.33 1.69 -7.13
CA LEU A 89 -15.93 0.41 -6.76
C LEU A 89 -17.34 0.23 -7.35
N ASN A 90 -18.14 1.29 -7.45
CA ASN A 90 -19.46 1.24 -8.07
C ASN A 90 -19.43 1.00 -9.59
N ARG A 91 -18.30 1.24 -10.25
CA ARG A 91 -18.06 0.90 -11.65
C ARG A 91 -17.60 -0.55 -11.86
N ASP A 92 -17.47 -1.33 -10.78
CA ASP A 92 -17.04 -2.74 -10.81
C ASP A 92 -15.70 -2.95 -11.54
N ILE A 93 -14.74 -2.04 -11.29
CA ILE A 93 -13.45 -2.06 -11.99
C ILE A 93 -12.49 -3.15 -11.50
N LEU A 94 -12.77 -3.77 -10.36
CA LEU A 94 -11.90 -4.77 -9.75
C LEU A 94 -12.12 -6.15 -10.38
N TYR A 95 -11.05 -6.92 -10.52
CA TYR A 95 -11.13 -8.30 -11.01
C TYR A 95 -10.03 -9.19 -10.48
N THR A 96 -10.32 -10.48 -10.38
CA THR A 96 -9.29 -11.49 -10.08
C THR A 96 -8.58 -11.85 -11.38
N PRO A 97 -7.25 -11.71 -11.46
CA PRO A 97 -6.50 -12.09 -12.66
C PRO A 97 -6.51 -13.61 -12.88
N THR A 98 -6.35 -14.03 -14.13
CA THR A 98 -6.12 -15.46 -14.46
C THR A 98 -4.69 -15.87 -14.14
N GLU A 99 -4.44 -17.17 -14.01
CA GLU A 99 -3.07 -17.69 -13.83
C GLU A 99 -2.15 -17.29 -14.99
N GLU A 100 -2.65 -17.28 -16.23
CA GLU A 100 -1.90 -16.85 -17.41
C GLU A 100 -1.48 -15.37 -17.31
N GLN A 101 -2.41 -14.47 -16.93
CA GLN A 101 -2.09 -13.06 -16.72
C GLN A 101 -1.05 -12.88 -15.60
N MET A 102 -1.15 -13.67 -14.54
CA MET A 102 -0.18 -13.67 -13.45
C MET A 102 1.21 -14.11 -13.95
N GLU A 103 1.28 -15.20 -14.70
CA GLU A 103 2.53 -15.71 -15.27
C GLU A 103 3.20 -14.70 -16.21
N GLU A 104 2.41 -14.02 -17.05
CA GLU A 104 2.89 -12.93 -17.92
C GLU A 104 3.51 -11.78 -17.11
N TRP A 105 2.79 -11.25 -16.12
CA TRP A 105 3.32 -10.16 -15.29
C TRP A 105 4.54 -10.57 -14.47
N TRP A 106 4.61 -11.83 -14.03
CA TRP A 106 5.80 -12.36 -13.37
C TRP A 106 6.98 -12.52 -14.32
N ALA A 107 6.74 -12.81 -15.60
CA ALA A 107 7.78 -12.82 -16.62
C ALA A 107 8.30 -11.39 -16.86
N ASP A 108 7.41 -10.42 -17.02
CA ASP A 108 7.76 -9.00 -17.18
C ASP A 108 8.52 -8.46 -15.96
N ALA A 109 8.08 -8.80 -14.75
CA ALA A 109 8.75 -8.40 -13.52
C ALA A 109 10.19 -8.97 -13.43
N LYS A 110 10.41 -10.19 -13.95
CA LYS A 110 11.76 -10.76 -14.04
C LYS A 110 12.62 -9.97 -15.03
N VAL A 111 12.08 -9.56 -16.16
CA VAL A 111 12.80 -8.71 -17.13
C VAL A 111 13.22 -7.39 -16.48
N VAL A 112 12.28 -6.70 -15.83
CA VAL A 112 12.54 -5.44 -15.10
C VAL A 112 13.67 -5.62 -14.08
N SER A 113 13.62 -6.69 -13.28
CA SER A 113 14.67 -6.95 -12.28
C SER A 113 16.03 -7.28 -12.90
N ALA A 114 16.07 -7.96 -14.06
CA ALA A 114 17.29 -8.30 -14.76
C ALA A 114 17.95 -7.07 -15.40
N GLU A 115 17.16 -6.17 -15.97
CA GLU A 115 17.64 -4.88 -16.48
C GLU A 115 18.21 -4.01 -15.35
N ALA A 116 17.51 -3.95 -14.22
CA ALA A 116 17.97 -3.23 -13.04
C ALA A 116 19.29 -3.81 -12.48
N GLU A 117 19.45 -5.14 -12.47
CA GLU A 117 20.72 -5.78 -12.10
C GLU A 117 21.85 -5.40 -13.06
N ALA A 118 21.60 -5.40 -14.37
CA ALA A 118 22.60 -5.00 -15.36
C ALA A 118 23.02 -3.52 -15.19
N ILE A 119 22.07 -2.63 -14.89
CA ILE A 119 22.36 -1.22 -14.58
C ILE A 119 23.18 -1.11 -13.30
N LYS A 120 22.81 -1.82 -12.23
CA LYS A 120 23.54 -1.83 -10.96
C LYS A 120 24.99 -2.30 -11.16
N ASP A 121 25.20 -3.36 -11.95
CA ASP A 121 26.52 -3.89 -12.25
C ASP A 121 27.36 -2.93 -13.11
N ARG A 122 26.74 -2.23 -14.07
CA ARG A 122 27.39 -1.19 -14.85
C ARG A 122 27.81 -0.01 -13.96
N ILE A 123 26.94 0.47 -13.07
CA ILE A 123 27.26 1.52 -12.09
C ILE A 123 28.42 1.07 -11.19
N ARG A 124 28.40 -0.18 -10.70
CA ARG A 124 29.45 -0.74 -9.87
C ARG A 124 30.79 -0.82 -10.60
N THR A 125 30.77 -1.13 -11.89
CA THR A 125 31.96 -1.22 -12.74
C THR A 125 32.52 0.18 -13.03
N ASN A 126 31.65 1.13 -13.37
CA ASN A 126 31.99 2.51 -13.70
C ASN A 126 32.42 3.35 -12.49
N GLN A 127 32.02 3.01 -11.26
CA GLN A 127 32.54 3.65 -10.03
C GLN A 127 34.05 3.52 -9.84
N LYS A 128 34.74 2.65 -10.59
CA LYS A 128 36.21 2.59 -10.64
C LYS A 128 36.83 3.56 -11.66
N GLN A 129 36.05 4.25 -12.47
CA GLN A 129 36.53 5.10 -13.58
C GLN A 129 35.84 6.48 -13.72
N MET A 130 34.66 6.72 -13.12
CA MET A 130 33.85 7.93 -13.34
C MET A 130 33.76 8.87 -12.14
N SER A 131 33.47 10.15 -12.42
CA SER A 131 33.33 11.22 -11.44
C SER A 131 31.95 11.19 -10.74
N SER A 132 31.84 11.83 -9.57
CA SER A 132 30.62 11.84 -8.73
C SER A 132 29.40 12.50 -9.40
N GLU A 133 29.59 13.27 -10.47
CA GLU A 133 28.55 14.06 -11.15
C GLU A 133 27.78 13.24 -12.21
N GLU A 134 28.44 12.27 -12.87
CA GLU A 134 27.85 11.47 -13.96
C GLU A 134 26.95 10.32 -13.46
N VAL A 135 26.97 10.01 -12.17
CA VAL A 135 26.09 8.98 -11.54
C VAL A 135 24.63 9.45 -11.44
N GLY A 136 24.38 10.74 -11.67
CA GLY A 136 23.07 11.36 -11.51
C GLY A 136 22.05 11.11 -12.64
N GLU A 137 22.48 10.68 -13.83
CA GLU A 137 21.63 10.76 -15.04
C GLU A 137 21.07 9.43 -15.58
N GLU A 138 21.43 8.26 -15.06
CA GLU A 138 21.13 6.99 -15.78
C GLU A 138 19.93 6.16 -15.24
N MET A 139 19.49 6.42 -14.01
CA MET A 139 18.19 6.06 -13.41
C MET A 139 18.27 6.60 -11.98
N GLU A 140 17.25 7.29 -11.48
CA GLU A 140 17.26 7.72 -10.08
C GLU A 140 17.49 6.50 -9.19
N ARG A 141 18.47 6.55 -8.26
CA ARG A 141 18.83 5.39 -7.41
C ARG A 141 17.62 4.73 -6.74
N HIS A 142 16.58 5.51 -6.45
CA HIS A 142 15.31 5.02 -5.92
C HIS A 142 14.59 4.09 -6.89
N GLN A 143 14.42 4.50 -8.15
CA GLN A 143 13.76 3.70 -9.19
C GLN A 143 14.53 2.39 -9.45
N LEU A 144 15.86 2.43 -9.40
CA LEU A 144 16.69 1.24 -9.51
C LEU A 144 16.45 0.27 -8.35
N MET A 145 16.39 0.78 -7.12
CA MET A 145 16.13 -0.07 -5.96
C MET A 145 14.70 -0.65 -5.99
N ASP A 146 13.70 0.12 -6.43
CA ASP A 146 12.34 -0.37 -6.61
C ASP A 146 12.28 -1.51 -7.64
N ALA A 147 12.94 -1.34 -8.78
CA ALA A 147 13.01 -2.37 -9.82
C ALA A 147 13.70 -3.67 -9.36
N LEU A 148 14.68 -3.57 -8.46
CA LEU A 148 15.37 -4.71 -7.88
C LEU A 148 14.57 -5.42 -6.79
N VAL A 149 13.90 -4.65 -5.93
CA VAL A 149 13.28 -5.18 -4.70
C VAL A 149 11.81 -5.53 -4.93
N ALA A 150 11.10 -4.73 -5.72
CA ALA A 150 9.66 -4.81 -5.91
C ALA A 150 9.26 -4.63 -7.39
N PRO A 151 9.76 -5.43 -8.33
CA PRO A 151 9.51 -5.24 -9.77
C PRO A 151 8.02 -5.28 -10.15
N LEU A 152 7.17 -6.01 -9.40
CA LEU A 152 5.72 -5.96 -9.59
C LEU A 152 5.11 -4.58 -9.29
N MET A 153 5.75 -3.74 -8.48
CA MET A 153 5.33 -2.34 -8.29
C MET A 153 5.47 -1.50 -9.57
N ILE A 154 6.25 -1.96 -10.55
CA ILE A 154 6.44 -1.31 -11.84
C ILE A 154 5.47 -1.90 -12.87
N VAL A 155 5.35 -3.23 -12.91
CA VAL A 155 4.52 -3.93 -13.91
C VAL A 155 3.03 -3.83 -13.59
N VAL A 156 2.64 -4.21 -12.37
CA VAL A 156 1.23 -4.32 -11.95
C VAL A 156 1.13 -4.02 -10.45
N PRO A 157 1.17 -2.73 -10.05
CA PRO A 157 1.32 -2.34 -8.66
C PRO A 157 0.27 -2.95 -7.73
N SER A 158 -0.99 -3.09 -8.17
CA SER A 158 -2.07 -3.66 -7.35
C SER A 158 -1.92 -5.15 -7.02
N MET A 159 -1.02 -5.87 -7.70
CA MET A 159 -0.69 -7.26 -7.40
C MET A 159 0.59 -7.41 -6.58
N SER A 160 1.29 -6.31 -6.29
CA SER A 160 2.48 -6.34 -5.46
C SER A 160 2.13 -6.31 -3.98
N ARG A 161 2.75 -7.19 -3.20
CA ARG A 161 2.76 -7.15 -1.72
C ARG A 161 3.35 -5.87 -1.14
N ASP A 162 4.09 -5.10 -1.94
CA ASP A 162 4.68 -3.83 -1.51
C ASP A 162 3.79 -2.63 -1.86
N CYS A 163 2.62 -2.88 -2.48
CA CYS A 163 1.62 -1.86 -2.76
C CYS A 163 1.10 -1.20 -1.48
N GLY A 164 0.92 -1.98 -0.42
CA GLY A 164 0.48 -1.44 0.85
C GLY A 164 -0.84 -0.68 0.74
N SER A 165 -0.95 0.42 1.49
CA SER A 165 -2.12 1.30 1.48
C SER A 165 -2.31 2.06 0.18
N ARG A 166 -1.29 2.07 -0.71
CA ARG A 166 -1.36 2.74 -2.02
C ARG A 166 -2.46 2.12 -2.89
N ILE A 167 -2.88 0.88 -2.62
CA ILE A 167 -4.03 0.24 -3.30
C ILE A 167 -5.29 1.11 -3.25
N LEU A 168 -5.51 1.82 -2.13
CA LEU A 168 -6.68 2.72 -1.97
C LEU A 168 -6.64 3.85 -3.00
N SER A 169 -5.47 4.48 -3.16
CA SER A 169 -5.27 5.57 -4.11
C SER A 169 -5.25 5.07 -5.56
N LEU A 170 -4.64 3.91 -5.82
CA LEU A 170 -4.63 3.27 -7.14
C LEU A 170 -6.05 3.02 -7.63
N VAL A 171 -6.90 2.41 -6.79
CA VAL A 171 -8.29 2.12 -7.15
C VAL A 171 -9.11 3.42 -7.25
N ALA A 172 -8.94 4.37 -6.33
CA ALA A 172 -9.68 5.63 -6.37
C ALA A 172 -9.39 6.45 -7.64
N CYS A 173 -8.15 6.39 -8.16
CA CYS A 173 -7.73 7.14 -9.35
C CYS A 173 -7.87 6.33 -10.65
N ALA A 174 -8.21 5.04 -10.58
CA ALA A 174 -8.20 4.16 -11.73
C ALA A 174 -9.26 4.56 -12.78
N LYS A 175 -8.78 4.76 -14.01
CA LYS A 175 -9.62 4.92 -15.20
C LYS A 175 -9.98 3.55 -15.81
N GLU A 176 -9.08 2.58 -15.67
CA GLU A 176 -9.19 1.23 -16.21
C GLU A 176 -9.49 0.20 -15.12
N ARG A 177 -9.64 -1.07 -15.51
CA ARG A 177 -9.83 -2.18 -14.58
C ARG A 177 -8.55 -2.43 -13.77
N VAL A 178 -8.70 -2.83 -12.52
CA VAL A 178 -7.57 -3.05 -11.60
C VAL A 178 -7.59 -4.51 -11.14
N PRO A 179 -6.52 -5.29 -11.37
CA PRO A 179 -6.42 -6.65 -10.85
C PRO A 179 -6.20 -6.62 -9.34
N VAL A 180 -6.92 -7.46 -8.62
CA VAL A 180 -6.79 -7.64 -7.18
C VAL A 180 -6.90 -9.13 -6.82
N LYS A 181 -6.19 -9.54 -5.77
CA LYS A 181 -6.39 -10.82 -5.11
C LYS A 181 -6.93 -10.56 -3.70
N LEU A 182 -8.06 -11.17 -3.37
CA LEU A 182 -8.65 -11.01 -2.03
C LEU A 182 -7.99 -12.00 -1.07
N GLU A 183 -7.12 -11.49 -0.19
CA GLU A 183 -6.42 -12.28 0.83
C GLU A 183 -7.03 -12.03 2.22
N VAL A 184 -8.36 -12.17 2.32
CA VAL A 184 -9.12 -11.82 3.54
C VAL A 184 -8.71 -12.72 4.70
N GLU A 185 -8.48 -14.00 4.44
CA GLU A 185 -8.13 -15.03 5.42
C GLU A 185 -6.78 -14.75 6.10
N PHE A 186 -5.93 -13.92 5.52
CA PHE A 186 -4.66 -13.55 6.14
C PHE A 186 -4.85 -12.87 7.50
N VAL A 187 -5.99 -12.20 7.73
CA VAL A 187 -6.29 -11.52 9.01
C VAL A 187 -6.29 -12.47 10.22
N VAL A 188 -6.54 -13.77 10.02
CA VAL A 188 -6.50 -14.80 11.08
C VAL A 188 -5.23 -15.66 11.04
N ASP A 189 -4.31 -15.37 10.12
CA ASP A 189 -3.02 -16.05 10.06
C ASP A 189 -2.18 -15.66 11.27
N SER A 190 -1.50 -16.64 11.89
CA SER A 190 -0.56 -16.43 13.00
C SER A 190 0.56 -15.42 12.70
N MET A 191 0.85 -15.19 11.42
CA MET A 191 1.85 -14.27 10.92
C MET A 191 1.30 -12.88 10.62
N CYS A 192 -0.01 -12.65 10.72
CA CYS A 192 -0.61 -11.34 10.55
C CYS A 192 -0.48 -10.53 11.83
N GLU A 193 0.36 -9.51 11.79
CA GLU A 193 0.64 -8.67 12.96
C GLU A 193 -0.37 -7.52 13.07
N TRP A 194 -0.87 -7.03 11.94
CA TRP A 194 -1.82 -5.93 11.87
C TRP A 194 -2.85 -6.12 10.74
N ALA A 195 -4.05 -5.61 10.95
CA ALA A 195 -5.01 -5.48 9.87
C ALA A 195 -5.79 -4.18 9.98
N TYR A 196 -6.13 -3.62 8.82
CA TYR A 196 -6.87 -2.37 8.72
C TYR A 196 -8.11 -2.59 7.89
N VAL A 197 -9.28 -2.31 8.45
CA VAL A 197 -10.55 -2.38 7.71
C VAL A 197 -11.05 -0.97 7.48
N VAL A 198 -11.04 -0.54 6.21
CA VAL A 198 -11.75 0.66 5.76
C VAL A 198 -13.17 0.25 5.41
N ASP A 199 -14.10 0.50 6.32
CA ASP A 199 -15.51 0.25 6.11
C ASP A 199 -16.18 1.48 5.50
N LEU A 200 -16.53 1.37 4.21
CA LEU A 200 -17.15 2.42 3.43
C LEU A 200 -18.68 2.45 3.58
N ASP A 201 -19.29 1.42 4.17
CA ASP A 201 -20.73 1.40 4.48
C ASP A 201 -21.01 2.16 5.77
N GLU A 202 -20.14 2.03 6.76
CA GLU A 202 -20.26 2.69 8.07
C GLU A 202 -19.37 3.93 8.25
N ASP A 203 -18.54 4.25 7.24
CA ASP A 203 -17.56 5.33 7.25
C ASP A 203 -16.61 5.27 8.47
N VAL A 204 -16.03 4.08 8.69
CA VAL A 204 -15.11 3.82 9.80
C VAL A 204 -13.81 3.16 9.36
N LEU A 205 -12.73 3.45 10.11
CA LEU A 205 -11.47 2.72 10.08
C LEU A 205 -11.37 1.87 11.34
N GLU A 206 -11.25 0.57 11.18
CA GLU A 206 -10.97 -0.37 12.26
C GLU A 206 -9.50 -0.82 12.18
N VAL A 207 -8.84 -0.84 13.34
CA VAL A 207 -7.45 -1.24 13.49
C VAL A 207 -7.39 -2.49 14.33
N TYR A 208 -6.85 -3.56 13.77
CA TYR A 208 -6.69 -4.86 14.39
C TYR A 208 -5.23 -5.19 14.62
N HIS A 209 -4.94 -5.90 15.71
CA HIS A 209 -3.61 -6.31 16.13
C HIS A 209 -3.55 -7.80 16.46
N GLY A 210 -2.58 -8.49 15.85
CA GLY A 210 -2.25 -9.89 16.11
C GLY A 210 -3.47 -10.82 16.09
N THR A 211 -3.30 -12.02 16.66
CA THR A 211 -4.39 -12.99 16.84
C THR A 211 -4.63 -13.33 18.33
N GLN A 212 -3.77 -12.86 19.24
CA GLN A 212 -3.75 -13.32 20.64
C GLN A 212 -4.65 -12.54 21.61
N GLY A 213 -5.68 -11.84 21.13
CA GLY A 213 -6.59 -11.09 21.99
C GLY A 213 -8.05 -11.52 21.85
N SER A 214 -8.81 -11.42 22.94
CA SER A 214 -10.26 -11.56 22.94
C SER A 214 -10.90 -10.18 22.99
N ASN A 215 -11.68 -9.81 21.96
CA ASN A 215 -12.60 -8.67 22.07
C ASN A 215 -13.88 -9.12 22.79
N GLU A 216 -14.54 -8.21 23.50
CA GLU A 216 -15.91 -8.44 23.95
C GLU A 216 -16.90 -8.24 22.80
N GLY A 217 -17.87 -9.14 22.66
CA GLY A 217 -18.94 -9.05 21.66
C GLY A 217 -18.64 -9.74 20.33
N LYS A 218 -19.63 -9.71 19.42
CA LYS A 218 -19.53 -10.32 18.08
C LYS A 218 -19.02 -9.31 17.05
N GLY A 219 -17.83 -9.53 16.49
CA GLY A 219 -17.22 -8.75 15.41
C GLY A 219 -17.35 -9.42 14.03
N ARG A 220 -16.91 -8.71 12.98
CA ARG A 220 -17.00 -9.17 11.57
C ARG A 220 -16.13 -10.39 11.23
N PHE A 221 -15.14 -10.71 12.07
CA PHE A 221 -14.27 -11.89 11.94
C PHE A 221 -14.68 -13.04 12.89
N ASP A 222 -15.89 -12.99 13.44
CA ASP A 222 -16.43 -14.06 14.29
C ASP A 222 -17.32 -15.06 13.53
N ASP A 223 -17.43 -14.92 12.21
CA ASP A 223 -18.09 -15.91 11.38
C ASP A 223 -17.31 -17.23 11.37
N ALA A 224 -18.00 -18.35 11.21
CA ALA A 224 -17.41 -19.69 11.18
C ALA A 224 -16.30 -19.83 10.11
N ASN A 225 -16.35 -19.03 9.05
CA ASN A 225 -15.33 -18.98 8.00
C ASN A 225 -13.97 -18.46 8.49
N PHE A 226 -13.93 -17.72 9.60
CA PHE A 226 -12.71 -17.16 10.20
C PHE A 226 -12.33 -17.85 11.52
N VAL A 227 -13.21 -18.70 12.05
CA VAL A 227 -12.95 -19.46 13.27
C VAL A 227 -12.30 -20.80 12.90
N VAL A 228 -10.98 -20.82 12.88
CA VAL A 228 -10.22 -22.08 12.83
C VAL A 228 -10.33 -22.76 14.20
N GLU A 229 -10.48 -24.08 14.24
CA GLU A 229 -10.50 -24.84 15.50
C GLU A 229 -9.16 -24.66 16.23
N GLY A 230 -9.16 -24.02 17.40
CA GLY A 230 -7.93 -23.58 18.10
C GLY A 230 -7.28 -22.30 17.54
N GLY A 231 -7.92 -21.65 16.57
CA GLY A 231 -7.51 -20.40 15.96
C GLY A 231 -7.72 -19.19 16.87
N CYS A 232 -6.76 -18.28 16.80
CA CYS A 232 -6.68 -17.04 17.56
C CYS A 232 -7.33 -15.91 16.74
N ARG A 233 -8.16 -15.05 17.35
CA ARG A 233 -8.97 -14.04 16.65
C ARG A 233 -8.25 -12.68 16.59
N PRO A 234 -8.44 -11.88 15.53
CA PRO A 234 -7.83 -10.56 15.48
C PRO A 234 -8.41 -9.65 16.57
N PHE A 235 -7.53 -9.08 17.39
CA PHE A 235 -7.92 -8.14 18.44
C PHE A 235 -8.20 -6.76 17.84
N MET A 236 -9.38 -6.20 18.05
CA MET A 236 -9.75 -4.89 17.51
C MET A 236 -9.29 -3.83 18.49
N ALA A 237 -8.12 -3.26 18.23
CA ALA A 237 -7.53 -2.26 19.10
C ALA A 237 -8.34 -0.96 19.08
N LYS A 238 -8.76 -0.49 17.90
CA LYS A 238 -9.48 0.78 17.76
C LYS A 238 -10.47 0.75 16.59
N ARG A 239 -11.51 1.58 16.72
CA ARG A 239 -12.47 1.90 15.66
C ARG A 239 -12.68 3.41 15.65
N TYR A 240 -12.46 4.03 14.49
CA TYR A 240 -12.57 5.47 14.28
C TYR A 240 -13.60 5.76 13.20
N ARG A 241 -14.52 6.69 13.43
CA ARG A 241 -15.28 7.31 12.35
C ARG A 241 -14.35 8.17 11.50
N PHE A 242 -14.59 8.26 10.19
CA PHE A 242 -13.76 9.10 9.31
C PHE A 242 -13.68 10.56 9.78
N GLY A 243 -14.76 11.10 10.37
CA GLY A 243 -14.74 12.45 10.97
C GLY A 243 -13.78 12.62 12.15
N GLU A 244 -13.52 11.56 12.92
CA GLU A 244 -12.57 11.57 14.06
C GLU A 244 -11.11 11.55 13.59
N LEU A 245 -10.88 11.11 12.34
CA LEU A 245 -9.55 11.07 11.75
C LEU A 245 -9.08 12.45 11.29
N ALA A 246 -9.94 13.48 11.27
CA ALA A 246 -9.55 14.82 10.84
C ALA A 246 -8.40 15.37 11.69
N GLY A 247 -7.26 15.67 11.06
CA GLY A 247 -6.06 16.18 11.75
C GLY A 247 -5.31 15.13 12.58
N MET A 248 -5.73 13.86 12.57
CA MET A 248 -5.02 12.77 13.23
C MET A 248 -3.59 12.65 12.67
N THR A 249 -2.62 12.59 13.58
CA THR A 249 -1.20 12.47 13.27
C THR A 249 -0.70 11.08 13.62
N GLU A 250 0.45 10.70 13.05
CA GLU A 250 1.14 9.44 13.34
C GLU A 250 1.32 9.21 14.85
N LYS A 251 1.83 10.23 15.56
CA LYS A 251 2.08 10.16 17.01
C LYS A 251 0.80 9.94 17.82
N VAL A 252 -0.31 10.56 17.41
CA VAL A 252 -1.60 10.43 18.09
C VAL A 252 -2.20 9.06 17.83
N LEU A 253 -2.21 8.61 16.57
CA LEU A 253 -2.68 7.28 16.19
C LEU A 253 -1.93 6.18 16.95
N ARG A 254 -0.58 6.28 16.99
CA ARG A 254 0.26 5.37 17.79
C ARG A 254 -0.17 5.33 19.24
N ALA A 255 -0.24 6.51 19.87
CA ALA A 255 -0.48 6.61 21.29
C ALA A 255 -1.86 6.04 21.67
N ASP A 256 -2.87 6.30 20.84
CA ASP A 256 -4.24 5.82 21.07
C ASP A 256 -4.34 4.29 20.91
N VAL A 257 -3.72 3.71 19.88
CA VAL A 257 -3.67 2.25 19.70
C VAL A 257 -2.86 1.58 20.81
N ASN A 258 -1.68 2.11 21.15
CA ASN A 258 -0.82 1.54 22.20
C ASN A 258 -1.45 1.62 23.59
N ALA A 259 -2.26 2.64 23.87
CA ALA A 259 -2.98 2.73 25.14
C ALA A 259 -3.92 1.53 25.34
N VAL A 260 -4.66 1.15 24.30
CA VAL A 260 -5.55 -0.02 24.34
C VAL A 260 -4.73 -1.32 24.43
N LEU A 261 -3.70 -1.47 23.61
CA LEU A 261 -2.87 -2.68 23.66
C LEU A 261 -2.21 -2.87 25.05
N LYS A 262 -1.80 -1.78 25.71
CA LYS A 262 -1.24 -1.83 27.06
C LYS A 262 -2.29 -2.23 28.10
N GLU A 263 -3.50 -1.70 28.03
CA GLU A 263 -4.62 -2.07 28.93
C GLU A 263 -4.92 -3.58 28.85
N HIS A 264 -4.78 -4.16 27.67
CA HIS A 264 -5.03 -5.58 27.41
C HIS A 264 -3.78 -6.47 27.54
N GLY A 265 -2.63 -5.94 27.95
CA GLY A 265 -1.38 -6.71 28.08
C GLY A 265 -0.81 -7.24 26.77
N LEU A 266 -1.22 -6.66 25.64
CA LEU A 266 -0.79 -7.03 24.28
C LEU A 266 0.39 -6.19 23.78
N LEU A 267 0.72 -5.10 24.49
CA LEU A 267 1.91 -4.32 24.21
C LEU A 267 3.08 -4.88 25.02
N TRP A 268 4.08 -5.45 24.34
CA TRP A 268 5.33 -5.85 24.96
C TRP A 268 6.08 -4.59 25.41
N GLU A 269 6.06 -4.28 26.71
CA GLU A 269 7.02 -3.34 27.28
C GLU A 269 8.39 -4.02 27.22
N GLU A 270 9.37 -3.40 26.57
CA GLU A 270 10.77 -3.77 26.74
C GLU A 270 11.06 -3.72 28.24
N SER A 271 11.08 -4.89 28.87
CA SER A 271 11.50 -5.04 30.26
C SER A 271 12.89 -4.43 30.36
N SER A 272 12.94 -3.28 31.02
CA SER A 272 14.16 -2.62 31.49
C SER A 272 14.80 -3.47 32.59
N GLU A 273 15.27 -4.66 32.22
CA GLU A 273 16.12 -5.53 33.01
C GLU A 273 17.19 -6.11 32.08
N ARG A 274 18.05 -5.21 31.60
CA ARG A 274 19.47 -5.52 31.44
C ARG A 274 20.21 -4.63 32.42
N GLN A 275 20.32 -5.10 33.67
CA GLN A 275 21.40 -4.71 34.56
C GLN A 275 22.72 -5.25 34.01
#